data_AF-A0AA39W9S5-F1
#
_entry.id   AF-A0AA39W9S5-F1
#
_cell.length_a   1.000
_cell.length_b   1.000
_cell.length_c   1.000
_cell.angle_alpha   90.00
_cell.angle_beta   90.00
_cell.angle_gamma   90.00
#
_symmetry.space_group_name_H-M   'P 1'
#
loop_
_entity.id
_entity.type
_entity.pdbx_description
1 polymer ?
#
loop_
_entity_poly.entity_id
_entity_poly.type
_entity_poly.pdbx_seq_one_letter_code
_entity_poly.pdbx_strand_id
1 'polypeptide(L)'
;MDTGALSASQEGDLIRMLVEKDLQERDRRLSEARHICHSEATKTEVSPWLEVTRWPSFFHGFNLSKVSTLAYAADPMEEPLLAILSESLDRLVERAYQSICQGKISVFDQARVNSFVAGEPSGTERLLMTLISDSDSSGASSEEPNAQKQTEAALDRACLLLCISLLDQNIRGSYFESPVLSFLAVLGIDDKKDCGFHGSLAYSPQLSKFIKIAQMLVIERAILAADEGAIEYPSDLLDEMRQRFMVRVSHSAFDWACRLRAYAKKVVSNTTVTGYIIWSDDLSTVTYKQATLSMERLQSFVSGQVRLVQQELRDLLLVHPEENHVEVVPTFHLHRLQDDHSNGQNGWNFLQDPRNTAEFNLPGGSDSWLMNRVLDNDWLRDELVGLGNKRELYWRQLAVRQYLTKVDYFLERLLLLVHLTSGQPARGTELVSLQHSNTRQGHHRSIFIKNGLIGTVTSYHKGYNVTGSTKIIHRYLPREVSELLVYYLWLVLPFW
;
A
#
# COMPACT_ATOMS: atom_id res chain seq x y z
N MET A 1 -16.49 -9.25 82.57
CA MET A 1 -15.16 -9.66 82.09
C MET A 1 -15.43 -10.96 81.36
N ASP A 2 -15.46 -11.03 80.03
CA ASP A 2 -14.47 -10.54 79.08
C ASP A 2 -15.06 -9.64 78.01
N THR A 3 -14.53 -8.41 77.93
CA THR A 3 -14.37 -7.74 76.64
C THR A 3 -13.40 -8.61 75.85
N GLY A 4 -13.91 -9.43 74.94
CA GLY A 4 -13.11 -10.23 74.02
C GLY A 4 -12.28 -9.31 73.14
N ALA A 5 -11.14 -8.86 73.68
CA ALA A 5 -10.12 -8.16 72.93
C ALA A 5 -9.69 -9.09 71.80
N LEU A 6 -9.92 -8.66 70.56
CA LEU A 6 -9.39 -9.32 69.39
C LEU A 6 -7.90 -9.59 69.65
N SER A 7 -7.46 -10.84 69.43
CA SER A 7 -6.03 -11.12 69.49
C SER A 7 -5.31 -10.21 68.47
N ALA A 8 -4.10 -9.76 68.78
CA ALA A 8 -3.36 -8.81 67.93
C ALA A 8 -3.26 -9.26 66.44
N SER A 9 -3.31 -10.57 66.19
CA SER A 9 -3.38 -11.15 64.83
C SER A 9 -4.73 -10.87 64.13
N GLN A 10 -5.85 -11.04 64.83
CA GLN A 10 -7.20 -10.84 64.27
C GLN A 10 -7.51 -9.36 64.03
N GLU A 11 -6.96 -8.47 64.88
CA GLU A 11 -7.06 -7.02 64.67
C GLU A 11 -6.22 -6.58 63.46
N GLY A 12 -5.02 -7.16 63.27
CA GLY A 12 -4.18 -6.93 62.10
C GLY A 12 -4.84 -7.38 60.78
N ASP A 13 -5.50 -8.54 60.76
CA ASP A 13 -6.21 -9.04 59.58
C ASP A 13 -7.42 -8.16 59.22
N LEU A 14 -8.16 -7.67 60.23
CA LEU A 14 -9.27 -6.74 60.02
C LEU A 14 -8.79 -5.41 59.44
N ILE A 15 -7.69 -4.85 59.96
CA ILE A 15 -7.08 -3.62 59.44
C ILE A 15 -6.63 -3.82 57.99
N ARG A 16 -5.99 -4.96 57.66
CA ARG A 16 -5.54 -5.26 56.29
C ARG A 16 -6.70 -5.33 55.30
N MET A 17 -7.78 -6.01 55.67
CA MET A 17 -8.98 -6.11 54.84
C MET A 17 -9.65 -4.74 54.63
N LEU A 18 -9.71 -3.89 55.66
CA LEU A 18 -10.24 -2.53 55.53
C LEU A 18 -9.37 -1.65 54.62
N VAL A 19 -8.04 -1.76 54.73
CA VAL A 19 -7.10 -1.04 53.85
C VAL A 19 -7.19 -1.53 52.40
N GLU A 20 -7.26 -2.83 52.16
CA GLU A 20 -7.44 -3.39 50.80
C GLU A 20 -8.75 -2.93 50.18
N LYS A 21 -9.84 -2.89 50.95
CA LYS A 21 -11.13 -2.38 50.50
C LYS A 21 -11.07 -0.87 50.17
N ASP A 22 -10.40 -0.07 50.99
CA ASP A 22 -10.22 1.36 50.74
C ASP A 22 -9.33 1.62 49.52
N LEU A 23 -8.26 0.83 49.34
CA LEU A 23 -7.42 0.87 48.14
C LEU A 23 -8.20 0.49 46.88
N GLN A 24 -9.02 -0.57 46.92
CA GLN A 24 -9.88 -0.96 45.81
C GLN A 24 -10.92 0.11 45.46
N GLU A 25 -11.56 0.71 46.46
CA GLU A 25 -12.54 1.78 46.24
C GLU A 25 -11.87 3.06 45.73
N ARG A 26 -10.68 3.38 46.22
CA ARG A 26 -9.86 4.49 45.72
C ARG A 26 -9.41 4.24 44.28
N ASP A 27 -8.94 3.04 43.96
CA ASP A 27 -8.54 2.66 42.60
C ASP A 27 -9.74 2.68 41.64
N ARG A 28 -10.93 2.23 42.10
CA ARG A 28 -12.18 2.35 41.34
C ARG A 28 -12.53 3.81 41.07
N ARG A 29 -12.49 4.67 42.09
CA ARG A 29 -12.74 6.12 41.94
C ARG A 29 -11.73 6.79 41.02
N LEU A 30 -10.44 6.44 41.15
CA LEU A 30 -9.38 6.95 40.28
C LEU A 30 -9.56 6.46 38.84
N SER A 31 -9.97 5.21 38.64
CA SER A 31 -10.30 4.66 37.32
C SER A 31 -11.50 5.40 36.70
N GLU A 32 -12.58 5.59 37.45
CA GLU A 32 -13.77 6.32 36.98
C GLU A 32 -13.45 7.80 36.66
N ALA A 33 -12.62 8.44 37.48
CA ALA A 33 -12.17 9.81 37.25
C ALA A 33 -11.22 9.93 36.04
N ARG A 34 -10.39 8.91 35.75
CA ARG A 34 -9.50 8.89 34.56
C ARG A 34 -10.27 8.96 33.25
N HIS A 35 -11.50 8.45 33.21
CA HIS A 35 -12.33 8.51 32.01
C HIS A 35 -12.98 9.88 31.78
N ILE A 36 -13.01 10.77 32.79
CA ILE A 36 -13.56 12.11 32.65
C ILE A 36 -12.49 13.03 32.08
N CYS A 37 -12.78 13.66 30.95
CA CYS A 37 -11.84 14.59 30.33
C CYS A 37 -11.83 15.92 31.09
N HIS A 38 -10.68 16.27 31.64
CA HIS A 38 -10.42 17.58 32.24
C HIS A 38 -9.64 18.47 31.26
N SER A 39 -10.01 19.74 31.18
CA SER A 39 -9.42 20.70 30.24
C SER A 39 -8.09 21.27 30.72
N GLU A 40 -7.77 21.12 32.00
CA GLU A 40 -6.52 21.60 32.59
C GLU A 40 -5.37 20.69 32.18
N ALA A 41 -4.52 21.19 31.28
CA ALA A 41 -3.19 20.61 31.09
C ALA A 41 -2.48 20.61 32.46
N THR A 42 -1.95 19.46 32.87
CA THR A 42 -1.01 19.43 33.99
C THR A 42 0.11 20.42 33.67
N LYS A 43 0.47 21.30 34.63
CA LYS A 43 1.42 22.42 34.44
C LYS A 43 2.79 22.02 33.84
N THR A 44 3.06 20.73 33.75
CA THR A 44 4.34 20.13 33.35
C THR A 44 4.34 19.51 31.95
N GLU A 45 3.19 19.26 31.30
CA GLU A 45 3.14 18.67 29.95
C GLU A 45 2.12 19.38 29.05
N VAL A 46 2.62 20.33 28.26
CA VAL A 46 1.83 20.94 27.17
C VAL A 46 2.04 20.13 25.91
N SER A 47 0.96 19.55 25.37
CA SER A 47 0.99 18.87 24.06
C SER A 47 0.54 19.84 22.97
N PRO A 48 1.45 20.34 22.10
CA PRO A 48 1.07 21.23 21.00
C PRO A 48 0.07 20.60 20.03
N TRP A 49 -0.02 19.27 20.03
CA TRP A 49 -1.03 18.52 19.29
C TRP A 49 -2.43 18.74 19.87
N LEU A 50 -2.59 18.58 21.19
CA LEU A 50 -3.88 18.71 21.86
C LEU A 50 -4.37 20.16 21.94
N GLU A 51 -3.45 21.14 21.96
CA GLU A 51 -3.80 22.56 21.86
C GLU A 51 -4.42 22.90 20.50
N VAL A 52 -3.82 22.39 19.41
CA VAL A 52 -4.30 22.64 18.05
C VAL A 52 -5.61 21.91 17.79
N THR A 53 -5.77 20.68 18.27
CA THR A 53 -7.02 19.93 18.11
C THR A 53 -8.15 20.45 18.98
N ARG A 54 -7.84 21.09 20.11
CA ARG A 54 -8.82 21.57 21.12
C ARG A 54 -9.72 20.48 21.70
N TRP A 55 -9.36 19.21 21.54
CA TRP A 55 -10.15 18.10 22.06
C TRP A 55 -10.34 18.11 23.57
N PRO A 56 -9.32 18.43 24.41
CA PRO A 56 -9.52 18.48 25.86
C PRO A 56 -10.57 19.50 26.29
N SER A 57 -10.65 20.65 25.60
CA SER A 57 -11.68 21.67 25.86
C SER A 57 -13.05 21.23 25.34
N PHE A 58 -13.10 20.60 24.17
CA PHE A 58 -14.36 20.16 23.56
C PHE A 58 -15.05 19.05 24.37
N PHE A 59 -14.27 18.07 24.84
CA PHE A 59 -14.79 16.95 25.62
C PHE A 59 -14.78 17.21 27.13
N HIS A 60 -14.54 18.44 27.58
CA HIS A 60 -14.47 18.75 28.99
C HIS A 60 -15.74 18.29 29.74
N GLY A 61 -15.55 17.50 30.81
CA GLY A 61 -16.63 16.96 31.62
C GLY A 61 -17.34 15.73 31.04
N PHE A 62 -17.01 15.33 29.80
CA PHE A 62 -17.52 14.09 29.22
C PHE A 62 -16.69 12.88 29.63
N ASN A 63 -17.35 11.72 29.70
CA ASN A 63 -16.69 10.43 29.85
C ASN A 63 -16.24 9.95 28.47
N LEU A 64 -14.93 9.94 28.22
CA LEU A 64 -14.36 9.61 26.92
C LEU A 64 -14.67 8.18 26.48
N SER A 65 -14.78 7.23 27.41
CA SER A 65 -15.17 5.84 27.11
C SER A 65 -16.60 5.74 26.57
N LYS A 66 -17.50 6.63 26.97
CA LYS A 66 -18.88 6.68 26.46
C LYS A 66 -18.97 7.45 25.15
N VAL A 67 -18.13 8.47 24.97
CA VAL A 67 -18.12 9.25 23.74
C VAL A 67 -17.48 8.45 22.60
N SER A 68 -16.43 7.68 22.87
CA SER A 68 -15.77 6.86 21.84
C SER A 68 -16.71 5.83 21.21
N THR A 69 -17.71 5.34 21.96
CA THR A 69 -18.70 4.41 21.41
C THR A 69 -19.57 5.03 20.33
N LEU A 70 -19.60 6.36 20.16
CA LEU A 70 -20.35 7.02 19.09
C LEU A 70 -19.71 6.84 17.69
N ALA A 71 -18.47 6.34 17.63
CA ALA A 71 -17.75 6.07 16.38
C ALA A 71 -17.89 4.62 15.87
N TYR A 72 -18.81 3.84 16.43
CA TYR A 72 -19.10 2.49 15.97
C TYR A 72 -19.74 2.48 14.56
N ALA A 73 -19.59 1.35 13.87
CA ALA A 73 -20.30 1.11 12.62
C ALA A 73 -21.74 0.70 12.94
N ALA A 74 -22.71 1.19 12.15
CA ALA A 74 -24.12 0.85 12.32
C ALA A 74 -24.31 -0.68 12.29
N ASP A 75 -25.06 -1.20 13.26
CA ASP A 75 -25.39 -2.63 13.31
C ASP A 75 -26.52 -2.95 12.31
N PRO A 76 -26.35 -3.86 11.35
CA PRO A 76 -27.38 -4.16 10.36
C PRO A 76 -28.69 -4.73 10.95
N MET A 77 -28.63 -5.35 12.12
CA MET A 77 -29.78 -5.94 12.81
C MET A 77 -30.49 -4.91 13.70
N GLU A 78 -29.74 -4.10 14.43
CA GLU A 78 -30.31 -3.10 15.35
C GLU A 78 -30.63 -1.76 14.66
N GLU A 79 -29.85 -1.39 13.65
CA GLU A 79 -29.91 -0.11 12.94
C GLU A 79 -29.95 -0.29 11.41
N PRO A 80 -30.93 -1.03 10.87
CA PRO A 80 -30.96 -1.43 9.45
C PRO A 80 -30.98 -0.24 8.48
N LEU A 81 -31.61 0.88 8.85
CA LEU A 81 -31.65 2.09 8.01
C LEU A 81 -30.28 2.78 7.90
N LEU A 82 -29.51 2.80 8.99
CA LEU A 82 -28.16 3.38 8.98
C LEU A 82 -27.17 2.45 8.27
N ALA A 83 -27.35 1.13 8.38
CA ALA A 83 -26.59 0.16 7.61
C ALA A 83 -26.82 0.36 6.10
N ILE A 84 -28.07 0.49 5.65
CA ILE A 84 -28.42 0.77 4.24
C ILE A 84 -27.81 2.10 3.76
N LEU A 85 -27.82 3.15 4.60
CA LEU A 85 -27.17 4.42 4.28
C LEU A 85 -25.64 4.29 4.18
N SER A 86 -25.03 3.45 5.01
CA SER A 86 -23.58 3.18 4.98
C SER A 86 -23.19 2.42 3.70
N GLU A 87 -23.98 1.42 3.31
CA GLU A 87 -23.79 0.70 2.04
C GLU A 87 -23.92 1.64 0.82
N SER A 88 -24.80 2.64 0.90
CA SER A 88 -24.94 3.67 -0.13
C SER A 88 -23.64 4.48 -0.31
N LEU A 89 -22.98 4.82 0.80
CA LEU A 89 -21.68 5.51 0.76
C LEU A 89 -20.60 4.63 0.13
N ASP A 90 -20.55 3.33 0.46
CA ASP A 90 -19.61 2.39 -0.14
C ASP A 90 -19.81 2.27 -1.65
N ARG A 91 -21.06 2.16 -2.12
CA ARG A 91 -21.40 2.16 -3.56
C ARG A 91 -20.98 3.45 -4.25
N LEU A 92 -21.18 4.61 -3.64
CA LEU A 92 -20.77 5.90 -4.20
C LEU A 92 -19.24 6.00 -4.35
N VAL A 93 -18.48 5.55 -3.35
CA VAL A 93 -17.02 5.56 -3.39
C VAL A 93 -16.48 4.58 -4.44
N GLU A 94 -17.09 3.39 -4.54
CA GLU A 94 -16.74 2.40 -5.56
C GLU A 94 -17.07 2.90 -6.98
N ARG A 95 -18.21 3.56 -7.19
CA ARG A 95 -18.56 4.19 -8.49
C ARG A 95 -17.59 5.29 -8.88
N ALA A 96 -17.17 6.14 -7.94
CA ALA A 96 -16.15 7.14 -8.19
C ALA A 96 -14.82 6.49 -8.59
N TYR A 97 -14.42 5.39 -7.92
CA TYR A 97 -13.22 4.64 -8.25
C TYR A 97 -13.27 4.03 -9.66
N GLN A 98 -14.37 3.35 -9.99
CA GLN A 98 -14.59 2.78 -11.31
C GLN A 98 -14.58 3.85 -12.41
N SER A 99 -15.20 5.00 -12.16
CA SER A 99 -15.21 6.13 -13.10
C SER A 99 -13.82 6.70 -13.35
N ILE A 100 -12.96 6.77 -12.33
CA ILE A 100 -11.55 7.15 -12.48
C ILE A 100 -10.80 6.11 -13.33
N CYS A 101 -10.98 4.82 -13.04
CA CYS A 101 -10.35 3.73 -13.79
C CYS A 101 -10.79 3.68 -15.26
N GLN A 102 -12.04 4.06 -15.54
CA GLN A 102 -12.61 4.16 -16.89
C GLN A 102 -12.22 5.46 -17.62
N GLY A 103 -11.49 6.38 -16.97
CA GLY A 103 -11.07 7.64 -17.59
C GLY A 103 -12.19 8.69 -17.75
N LYS A 104 -13.32 8.55 -17.04
CA LYS A 104 -14.40 9.56 -17.04
C LYS A 104 -13.95 10.92 -16.48
N ILE A 105 -12.87 10.93 -15.71
CA ILE A 105 -12.21 12.14 -15.22
C ILE A 105 -10.78 12.19 -15.74
N SER A 106 -10.41 13.30 -16.37
CA SER A 106 -9.08 13.49 -16.95
C SER A 106 -7.97 13.44 -15.90
N VAL A 107 -6.75 13.05 -16.31
CA VAL A 107 -5.57 13.01 -15.42
C VAL A 107 -5.28 14.40 -14.82
N PHE A 108 -5.57 15.46 -15.55
CA PHE A 108 -5.42 16.84 -15.07
C PHE A 108 -6.42 17.16 -13.96
N ASP A 109 -7.67 16.72 -14.10
CA ASP A 109 -8.69 16.92 -13.07
C ASP A 109 -8.41 16.06 -11.83
N GLN A 110 -7.88 14.84 -12.02
CA GLN A 110 -7.38 14.02 -10.91
C GLN A 110 -6.23 14.71 -10.15
N ALA A 111 -5.28 15.33 -10.87
CA ALA A 111 -4.21 16.10 -10.26
C ALA A 111 -4.75 17.34 -9.52
N ARG A 112 -5.72 18.03 -10.11
CA ARG A 112 -6.41 19.19 -9.53
C ARG A 112 -7.13 18.86 -8.24
N VAL A 113 -7.91 17.77 -8.16
CA VAL A 113 -8.57 17.34 -6.91
C VAL A 113 -7.56 17.02 -5.81
N ASN A 114 -6.34 16.62 -6.18
CA ASN A 114 -5.24 16.38 -5.25
C ASN A 114 -4.44 17.63 -4.88
N SER A 115 -4.69 18.78 -5.52
CA SER A 115 -4.12 20.07 -5.16
C SER A 115 -5.04 20.85 -4.21
N PHE A 116 -4.47 21.34 -3.11
CA PHE A 116 -5.23 22.02 -2.04
C PHE A 116 -4.87 23.51 -1.92
N VAL A 117 -4.14 24.07 -2.89
CA VAL A 117 -3.70 25.47 -2.89
C VAL A 117 -4.72 26.31 -3.66
N ALA A 118 -5.19 27.39 -3.05
CA ALA A 118 -6.06 28.35 -3.72
C ALA A 118 -5.26 29.24 -4.68
N GLY A 119 -5.77 29.47 -5.89
CA GLY A 119 -5.24 30.50 -6.80
C GLY A 119 -4.00 30.14 -7.61
N GLU A 120 -3.48 28.91 -7.58
CA GLU A 120 -2.60 28.45 -8.65
C GLU A 120 -3.46 27.96 -9.83
N PRO A 121 -3.50 28.67 -10.98
CA PRO A 121 -3.69 27.95 -12.22
C PRO A 121 -2.47 27.05 -12.32
N SER A 122 -2.64 25.74 -12.09
CA SER A 122 -1.60 24.76 -12.45
C SER A 122 -1.15 25.13 -13.86
N GLY A 123 0.14 25.44 -14.06
CA GLY A 123 0.74 25.99 -15.29
C GLY A 123 0.60 25.11 -16.55
N THR A 124 -0.32 24.17 -16.56
CA THR A 124 -0.93 23.55 -17.73
C THR A 124 -2.22 24.31 -18.06
N GLU A 125 -2.06 25.48 -18.66
CA GLU A 125 -3.11 26.06 -19.52
C GLU A 125 -3.58 24.97 -20.50
N ARG A 126 -4.89 24.73 -20.52
CA ARG A 126 -5.68 23.99 -21.54
C ARG A 126 -4.84 23.21 -22.57
N LEU A 127 -4.31 22.05 -22.17
CA LEU A 127 -4.12 20.98 -23.15
C LEU A 127 -5.48 20.29 -23.29
N LEU A 128 -6.24 20.77 -24.28
CA LEU A 128 -7.43 20.09 -24.80
C LEU A 128 -7.02 18.67 -25.21
N MET A 129 -7.29 17.70 -24.36
CA MET A 129 -7.50 16.33 -24.81
C MET A 129 -9.00 16.17 -24.95
N THR A 130 -9.50 16.41 -26.16
CA THR A 130 -10.77 15.87 -26.58
C THR A 130 -10.62 14.36 -26.49
N LEU A 131 -11.16 13.74 -25.43
CA LEU A 131 -11.39 12.31 -25.45
C LEU A 131 -12.38 12.10 -26.60
N ILE A 132 -11.88 11.64 -27.74
CA ILE A 132 -12.72 10.96 -28.71
C ILE A 132 -13.18 9.72 -27.96
N SER A 133 -14.36 9.82 -27.33
CA SER A 133 -15.12 8.64 -27.00
C SER A 133 -15.36 7.93 -28.33
N ASP A 134 -14.70 6.80 -28.55
CA ASP A 134 -15.20 5.84 -29.51
C ASP A 134 -16.63 5.54 -29.07
N SER A 135 -17.59 6.06 -29.84
CA SER A 135 -18.99 5.75 -29.70
C SER A 135 -19.15 4.31 -30.17
N ASP A 136 -18.77 3.36 -29.32
CA ASP A 136 -19.28 2.00 -29.40
C ASP A 136 -20.76 2.08 -29.05
N SER A 137 -21.57 2.24 -30.10
CA SER A 137 -23.00 2.01 -30.05
C SER A 137 -23.24 0.51 -29.85
N SER A 138 -22.94 -0.01 -28.66
CA SER A 138 -23.50 -1.26 -28.20
C SER A 138 -24.97 -0.98 -27.89
N GLY A 139 -25.87 -1.54 -28.72
CA GLY A 139 -27.31 -1.46 -28.49
C GLY A 139 -27.66 -1.98 -27.11
N ALA A 140 -27.92 -1.05 -26.18
CA ALA A 140 -28.51 -1.38 -24.90
C ALA A 140 -29.98 -1.74 -25.16
N SER A 141 -30.30 -3.02 -25.01
CA SER A 141 -31.68 -3.47 -24.84
C SER A 141 -32.27 -2.72 -23.65
N SER A 142 -33.31 -1.93 -23.92
CA SER A 142 -34.09 -1.20 -22.93
C SER A 142 -34.89 -2.18 -22.06
N GLU A 143 -34.25 -2.75 -21.04
CA GLU A 143 -34.97 -3.33 -19.90
C GLU A 143 -35.33 -2.19 -18.94
N GLU A 144 -36.62 -2.01 -18.65
CA GLU A 144 -37.07 -1.05 -17.66
C GLU A 144 -36.39 -1.35 -16.31
N PRO A 145 -35.73 -0.35 -15.67
CA PRO A 145 -35.03 -0.59 -14.41
C PRO A 145 -36.04 -1.00 -13.32
N ASN A 146 -35.84 -2.18 -12.76
CA ASN A 146 -36.58 -2.72 -11.61
C ASN A 146 -36.79 -1.63 -10.52
N ALA A 147 -38.00 -1.51 -9.95
CA ALA A 147 -38.37 -0.49 -8.95
C ALA A 147 -37.40 -0.44 -7.75
N GLN A 148 -36.81 -1.58 -7.38
CA GLN A 148 -35.78 -1.65 -6.35
C GLN A 148 -34.50 -0.88 -6.73
N LYS A 149 -34.05 -1.02 -7.98
CA LYS A 149 -32.85 -0.30 -8.49
C LYS A 149 -33.09 1.20 -8.57
N GLN A 150 -34.30 1.63 -8.90
CA GLN A 150 -34.66 3.05 -8.91
C GLN A 150 -34.65 3.66 -7.51
N THR A 151 -35.17 2.92 -6.52
CA THR A 151 -35.18 3.35 -5.12
C THR A 151 -33.76 3.44 -4.55
N GLU A 152 -32.91 2.46 -4.85
CA GLU A 152 -31.49 2.48 -4.47
C GLU A 152 -30.75 3.67 -5.11
N ALA A 153 -30.95 3.91 -6.40
CA ALA A 153 -30.35 5.06 -7.09
C ALA A 153 -30.81 6.40 -6.49
N ALA A 154 -32.08 6.52 -6.11
CA ALA A 154 -32.60 7.71 -5.45
C ALA A 154 -32.00 7.91 -4.05
N LEU A 155 -31.86 6.83 -3.28
CA LEU A 155 -31.17 6.85 -1.98
C LEU A 155 -29.71 7.29 -2.15
N ASP A 156 -28.99 6.70 -3.09
CA ASP A 156 -27.59 7.02 -3.33
C ASP A 156 -27.41 8.48 -3.76
N ARG A 157 -28.31 9.00 -4.60
CA ARG A 157 -28.32 10.42 -4.95
C ARG A 157 -28.54 11.31 -3.73
N ALA A 158 -29.52 10.98 -2.88
CA ALA A 158 -29.80 11.74 -1.66
C ALA A 158 -28.62 11.68 -0.66
N CYS A 159 -28.01 10.51 -0.50
CA CYS A 159 -26.83 10.29 0.33
C CYS A 159 -25.66 11.16 -0.15
N LEU A 160 -25.36 11.14 -1.45
CA LEU A 160 -24.31 11.96 -2.04
C LEU A 160 -24.54 13.46 -1.80
N LEU A 161 -25.76 13.94 -2.04
CA LEU A 161 -26.10 15.35 -1.81
C LEU A 161 -25.98 15.76 -0.35
N LEU A 162 -26.38 14.89 0.58
CA LEU A 162 -26.17 15.09 2.01
C LEU A 162 -24.67 15.20 2.33
N CYS A 163 -23.85 14.26 1.86
CA CYS A 163 -22.41 14.28 2.10
C CYS A 163 -21.74 15.53 1.53
N ILE A 164 -22.10 15.95 0.32
CA ILE A 164 -21.58 17.19 -0.28
C ILE A 164 -22.00 18.42 0.55
N SER A 165 -23.24 18.45 1.04
CA SER A 165 -23.73 19.54 1.91
C SER A 165 -22.96 19.62 3.23
N LEU A 166 -22.61 18.47 3.82
CA LEU A 166 -21.78 18.38 5.03
C LEU A 166 -20.34 18.87 4.77
N LEU A 167 -19.78 18.58 3.60
CA LEU A 167 -18.44 19.04 3.20
C LEU A 167 -18.39 20.54 2.89
N ASP A 168 -19.45 21.09 2.31
CA ASP A 168 -19.60 22.51 1.94
C ASP A 168 -20.01 23.42 3.12
N GLN A 169 -20.15 22.88 4.32
CA GLN A 169 -20.43 23.68 5.50
C GLN A 169 -19.27 24.67 5.79
N ASN A 170 -19.59 25.97 5.81
CA ASN A 170 -18.64 27.02 6.17
C ASN A 170 -18.55 27.19 7.70
N ILE A 171 -17.35 26.96 8.25
CA ILE A 171 -17.05 26.94 9.68
C ILE A 171 -16.41 28.28 10.08
N ARG A 172 -17.26 29.24 10.49
CA ARG A 172 -16.84 30.57 10.95
C ARG A 172 -16.73 30.69 12.48
N GLY A 173 -17.48 29.86 13.20
CA GLY A 173 -17.58 29.85 14.66
C GLY A 173 -16.72 28.78 15.31
N SER A 174 -17.27 28.07 16.29
CA SER A 174 -16.61 26.92 16.91
C SER A 174 -16.42 25.80 15.88
N TYR A 175 -15.24 25.18 15.83
CA TYR A 175 -14.98 24.06 14.93
C TYR A 175 -16.02 22.93 15.09
N PHE A 176 -16.47 22.70 16.32
CA PHE A 176 -17.34 21.60 16.68
C PHE A 176 -18.84 21.90 16.53
N GLU A 177 -19.20 23.04 15.92
CA GLU A 177 -20.54 23.22 15.34
C GLU A 177 -20.70 22.42 14.04
N SER A 178 -19.60 21.99 13.42
CA SER A 178 -19.65 21.08 12.28
C SER A 178 -19.80 19.63 12.76
N PRO A 179 -20.85 18.90 12.37
CA PRO A 179 -21.02 17.49 12.73
C PRO A 179 -19.85 16.64 12.21
N VAL A 180 -19.26 17.00 11.07
CA VAL A 180 -18.08 16.32 10.52
C VAL A 180 -16.87 16.50 11.43
N LEU A 181 -16.58 17.72 11.88
CA LEU A 181 -15.43 17.97 12.78
C LEU A 181 -15.65 17.39 14.17
N SER A 182 -16.88 17.42 14.68
CA SER A 182 -17.25 16.77 15.94
C SER A 182 -17.05 15.25 15.85
N PHE A 183 -17.50 14.61 14.77
CA PHE A 183 -17.26 13.19 14.55
C PHE A 183 -15.77 12.86 14.39
N LEU A 184 -15.02 13.68 13.64
CA LEU A 184 -13.57 13.54 13.55
C LEU A 184 -12.90 13.68 14.93
N ALA A 185 -13.38 14.55 15.81
CA ALA A 185 -12.88 14.66 17.17
C ALA A 185 -13.15 13.40 18.01
N VAL A 186 -14.33 12.78 17.86
CA VAL A 186 -14.64 11.50 18.51
C VAL A 186 -13.67 10.41 18.05
N LEU A 187 -13.37 10.34 16.75
CA LEU A 187 -12.33 9.44 16.22
C LEU A 187 -10.91 9.74 16.77
N GLY A 188 -10.72 10.89 17.42
CA GLY A 188 -9.51 11.27 18.12
C GLY A 188 -9.32 10.57 19.45
N ILE A 189 -10.36 9.95 20.03
CA ILE A 189 -10.30 9.24 21.31
C ILE A 189 -9.66 7.85 21.11
N ASP A 190 -8.67 7.51 21.93
CA ASP A 190 -8.02 6.20 21.97
C ASP A 190 -8.69 5.33 23.05
N ASP A 191 -9.59 4.47 22.62
CA ASP A 191 -10.36 3.55 23.47
C ASP A 191 -9.52 2.40 24.06
N LYS A 192 -8.31 2.16 23.52
CA LYS A 192 -7.43 1.05 23.95
C LYS A 192 -6.44 1.42 25.04
N LYS A 193 -6.19 2.72 25.26
CA LYS A 193 -5.23 3.22 26.26
C LYS A 193 -5.91 4.11 27.29
N ASP A 194 -6.61 3.50 28.25
CA ASP A 194 -7.26 4.19 29.37
C ASP A 194 -8.12 5.40 28.96
N CYS A 195 -8.67 5.40 27.72
CA CYS A 195 -9.48 6.47 27.13
C CYS A 195 -8.76 7.83 26.99
N GLY A 196 -7.51 7.82 26.52
CA GLY A 196 -6.78 9.05 26.15
C GLY A 196 -7.12 9.59 24.75
N PHE A 197 -6.29 10.52 24.25
CA PHE A 197 -6.36 11.00 22.87
C PHE A 197 -5.25 10.39 22.02
N HIS A 198 -5.57 10.08 20.75
CA HIS A 198 -4.58 9.67 19.76
C HIS A 198 -3.55 10.77 19.53
N GLY A 199 -2.27 10.38 19.54
CA GLY A 199 -1.17 11.24 19.10
C GLY A 199 -1.21 11.51 17.58
N SER A 200 -0.48 12.53 17.15
CA SER A 200 -0.41 12.97 15.75
C SER A 200 -0.10 11.85 14.75
N LEU A 201 0.83 10.95 15.09
CA LEU A 201 1.20 9.81 14.25
C LEU A 201 0.03 8.84 14.04
N ALA A 202 -0.68 8.50 15.12
CA ALA A 202 -1.77 7.51 15.11
C ALA A 202 -3.06 8.07 14.48
N TYR A 203 -3.30 9.38 14.60
CA TYR A 203 -4.51 10.02 14.09
C TYR A 203 -4.42 10.50 12.63
N SER A 204 -3.23 10.88 12.16
CA SER A 204 -3.03 11.35 10.77
C SER A 204 -3.57 10.43 9.66
N PRO A 205 -3.60 9.08 9.81
CA PRO A 205 -4.26 8.20 8.84
C PRO A 205 -5.77 8.41 8.75
N GLN A 206 -6.47 8.71 9.86
CA GLN A 206 -7.92 8.96 9.85
C GLN A 206 -8.25 10.22 9.04
N LEU A 207 -7.47 11.29 9.22
CA LEU A 207 -7.58 12.50 8.40
C LEU A 207 -7.32 12.20 6.91
N SER A 208 -6.37 11.32 6.61
CA SER A 208 -6.05 10.94 5.24
C SER A 208 -7.19 10.16 4.59
N LYS A 209 -7.85 9.26 5.33
CA LYS A 209 -9.06 8.55 4.88
C LYS A 209 -10.18 9.54 4.57
N PHE A 210 -10.52 10.42 5.53
CA PHE A 210 -11.55 11.44 5.33
C PHE A 210 -11.30 12.31 4.10
N ILE A 211 -10.08 12.84 3.95
CA ILE A 211 -9.68 13.64 2.78
C ILE A 211 -9.88 12.84 1.49
N LYS A 212 -9.48 11.56 1.46
CA LYS A 212 -9.62 10.74 0.26
C LYS A 212 -11.08 10.47 -0.08
N ILE A 213 -11.92 10.12 0.90
CA ILE A 213 -13.36 9.89 0.68
C ILE A 213 -14.04 11.18 0.21
N ALA A 214 -13.75 12.33 0.82
CA ALA A 214 -14.28 13.62 0.36
C ALA A 214 -13.93 13.92 -1.11
N GLN A 215 -12.70 13.63 -1.53
CA GLN A 215 -12.29 13.76 -2.94
C GLN A 215 -13.10 12.85 -3.87
N MET A 216 -13.33 11.58 -3.47
CA MET A 216 -14.13 10.63 -4.27
C MET A 216 -15.58 11.10 -4.41
N LEU A 217 -16.18 11.63 -3.34
CA LEU A 217 -17.56 12.13 -3.36
C LEU A 217 -17.72 13.36 -4.24
N VAL A 218 -16.76 14.29 -4.22
CA VAL A 218 -16.75 15.46 -5.13
C VAL A 218 -16.65 15.00 -6.60
N ILE A 219 -15.83 13.97 -6.87
CA ILE A 219 -15.73 13.37 -8.21
C ILE A 219 -17.07 12.74 -8.62
N GLU A 220 -17.69 11.92 -7.77
CA GLU A 220 -18.99 11.31 -8.07
C GLU A 220 -20.07 12.36 -8.30
N ARG A 221 -20.10 13.44 -7.51
CA ARG A 221 -21.06 14.53 -7.66
C ARG A 221 -20.93 15.24 -9.01
N ALA A 222 -19.70 15.42 -9.48
CA ALA A 222 -19.41 16.02 -10.77
C ALA A 222 -19.83 15.12 -11.93
N ILE A 223 -19.54 13.82 -11.86
CA ILE A 223 -19.93 12.84 -12.88
C ILE A 223 -21.46 12.73 -12.93
N LEU A 224 -22.11 12.57 -11.78
CA LEU A 224 -23.56 12.46 -11.70
C LEU A 224 -24.25 13.69 -12.31
N ALA A 225 -23.70 14.90 -12.10
CA ALA A 225 -24.24 16.11 -12.72
C ALA A 225 -24.18 16.06 -14.26
N ALA A 226 -23.10 15.51 -14.82
CA ALA A 226 -22.93 15.37 -16.25
C ALA A 226 -23.83 14.27 -16.83
N ASP A 227 -23.92 13.12 -16.15
CA ASP A 227 -24.80 12.01 -16.52
C ASP A 227 -26.29 12.44 -16.48
N GLU A 228 -26.66 13.34 -15.58
CA GLU A 228 -28.00 13.96 -15.51
C GLU A 228 -28.21 15.10 -16.52
N GLY A 229 -27.20 15.47 -17.31
CA GLY A 229 -27.26 16.56 -18.28
C GLY A 229 -27.31 17.96 -17.67
N ALA A 230 -27.01 18.11 -16.37
CA ALA A 230 -26.98 19.41 -15.69
C ALA A 230 -25.74 20.24 -16.04
N ILE A 231 -24.65 19.59 -16.44
CA ILE A 231 -23.40 20.19 -16.93
C ILE A 231 -22.88 19.37 -18.11
N GLU A 232 -22.12 20.00 -19.02
CA GLU A 232 -21.54 19.30 -20.16
C GLU A 232 -20.26 18.54 -19.77
N TYR A 233 -19.41 19.16 -18.94
CA TYR A 233 -18.13 18.60 -18.52
C TYR A 233 -18.06 18.47 -17.00
N PRO A 234 -17.84 17.26 -16.44
CA PRO A 234 -17.63 17.06 -15.00
C PRO A 234 -16.56 17.98 -14.40
N SER A 235 -15.54 18.33 -15.18
CA SER A 235 -14.43 19.20 -14.79
C SER A 235 -14.90 20.56 -14.26
N ASP A 236 -16.00 21.11 -14.79
CA ASP A 236 -16.48 22.45 -14.42
C ASP A 236 -17.03 22.48 -13.00
N LEU A 237 -17.95 21.57 -12.67
CA LEU A 237 -18.51 21.46 -11.32
C LEU A 237 -17.46 20.98 -10.30
N LEU A 238 -16.55 20.12 -10.73
CA LEU A 238 -15.43 19.68 -9.91
C LEU A 238 -14.51 20.84 -9.53
N ASP A 239 -14.19 21.75 -10.46
CA ASP A 239 -13.38 22.93 -10.18
C ASP A 239 -14.12 23.91 -9.26
N GLU A 240 -15.42 24.12 -9.50
CA GLU A 240 -16.28 24.96 -8.64
C GLU A 240 -16.30 24.44 -7.19
N MET A 241 -16.65 23.17 -6.97
CA MET A 241 -16.67 22.55 -5.65
C MET A 241 -15.29 22.59 -5.00
N ARG A 242 -14.22 22.39 -5.79
CA ARG A 242 -12.86 22.46 -5.29
C ARG A 242 -12.55 23.83 -4.71
N GLN A 243 -12.75 24.88 -5.49
CA GLN A 243 -12.47 26.26 -5.10
C GLN A 243 -13.33 26.70 -3.91
N ARG A 244 -14.57 26.21 -3.82
CA ARG A 244 -15.51 26.56 -2.77
C ARG A 244 -15.17 25.94 -1.42
N PHE A 245 -14.92 24.63 -1.35
CA PHE A 245 -14.75 23.94 -0.07
C PHE A 245 -13.61 22.90 0.01
N MET A 246 -12.87 22.60 -1.06
CA MET A 246 -11.78 21.61 -1.03
C MET A 246 -10.36 22.22 -1.09
N VAL A 247 -10.23 23.54 -1.01
CA VAL A 247 -8.92 24.21 -0.91
C VAL A 247 -8.63 24.67 0.51
N ARG A 248 -7.34 24.90 0.80
CA ARG A 248 -6.95 25.62 2.01
C ARG A 248 -7.59 27.02 2.01
N VAL A 249 -7.96 27.52 3.18
CA VAL A 249 -8.67 28.79 3.43
C VAL A 249 -10.17 28.80 3.13
N SER A 250 -10.78 27.68 2.70
CA SER A 250 -12.23 27.60 2.50
C SER A 250 -13.04 27.61 3.79
N HIS A 251 -12.39 27.44 4.95
CA HIS A 251 -13.06 27.30 6.24
C HIS A 251 -14.03 26.12 6.29
N SER A 252 -13.78 25.06 5.51
CA SER A 252 -14.58 23.82 5.53
C SER A 252 -13.98 22.75 6.44
N ALA A 253 -14.73 21.66 6.64
CA ALA A 253 -14.21 20.47 7.31
C ALA A 253 -12.99 19.87 6.57
N PHE A 254 -12.99 19.93 5.23
CA PHE A 254 -11.89 19.45 4.39
C PHE A 254 -10.61 20.26 4.63
N ASP A 255 -10.72 21.58 4.65
CA ASP A 255 -9.62 22.49 4.91
C ASP A 255 -9.03 22.27 6.31
N TRP A 256 -9.88 22.18 7.34
CA TRP A 256 -9.44 21.85 8.69
C TRP A 256 -8.67 20.52 8.75
N ALA A 257 -9.19 19.46 8.12
CA ALA A 257 -8.53 18.16 8.07
C ALA A 257 -7.18 18.23 7.33
N CYS A 258 -7.09 18.98 6.25
CA CYS A 258 -5.85 19.21 5.51
C CYS A 258 -4.80 19.94 6.36
N ARG A 259 -5.19 21.01 7.06
CA ARG A 259 -4.28 21.76 7.96
C ARG A 259 -3.82 20.90 9.13
N LEU A 260 -4.75 20.20 9.79
CA LEU A 260 -4.42 19.36 10.93
C LEU A 260 -3.50 18.20 10.53
N ARG A 261 -3.71 17.58 9.36
CA ARG A 261 -2.83 16.54 8.83
C ARG A 261 -1.44 17.06 8.49
N ALA A 262 -1.35 18.27 7.91
CA ALA A 262 -0.06 18.90 7.64
C ALA A 262 0.71 19.21 8.93
N TYR A 263 -0.01 19.70 9.96
CA TYR A 263 0.54 19.92 11.28
C TYR A 263 0.99 18.61 11.94
N ALA A 264 0.17 17.55 11.87
CA ALA A 264 0.52 16.21 12.37
C ALA A 264 1.83 15.72 11.76
N LYS A 265 2.00 15.89 10.44
CA LYS A 265 3.24 15.52 9.74
C LYS A 265 4.45 16.31 10.24
N LYS A 266 4.28 17.60 10.51
CA LYS A 266 5.35 18.47 11.07
C LYS A 266 5.73 18.07 12.50
N VAL A 267 4.74 17.71 13.33
CA VAL A 267 4.97 17.17 14.68
C VAL A 267 5.75 15.86 14.56
N VAL A 268 5.27 14.91 13.76
CA VAL A 268 5.94 13.60 13.57
C VAL A 268 7.36 13.75 13.03
N SER A 269 7.64 14.68 12.12
CA SER A 269 9.00 14.88 11.60
C SER A 269 9.96 15.49 12.62
N ASN A 270 9.43 16.21 13.62
CA ASN A 270 10.23 16.98 14.58
C ASN A 270 10.22 16.37 15.99
N THR A 271 9.42 15.33 16.22
CA THR A 271 9.33 14.63 17.50
C THR A 271 9.99 13.26 17.39
N THR A 272 10.90 12.96 18.31
CA THR A 272 11.47 11.61 18.44
C THR A 272 10.37 10.62 18.79
N VAL A 273 10.13 9.65 17.91
CA VAL A 273 9.22 8.54 18.17
C VAL A 273 9.87 7.63 19.23
N THR A 274 9.07 7.01 20.10
CA THR A 274 9.54 5.97 21.03
C THR A 274 10.32 4.90 20.25
N GLY A 275 11.55 4.61 20.69
CA GLY A 275 12.40 3.62 20.04
C GLY A 275 11.74 2.24 20.04
N TYR A 276 11.51 1.68 18.85
CA TYR A 276 11.01 0.31 18.67
C TYR A 276 12.10 -0.70 18.32
N ILE A 277 13.32 -0.21 18.08
CA ILE A 277 14.49 -1.00 17.67
C ILE A 277 15.50 -0.93 18.80
N ILE A 278 15.85 -2.09 19.33
CA ILE A 278 16.85 -2.24 20.39
C ILE A 278 17.93 -3.17 19.82
N TRP A 279 19.18 -2.72 19.91
CA TRP A 279 20.35 -3.53 19.60
C TRP A 279 20.94 -4.09 20.89
N SER A 280 21.40 -5.33 20.86
CA SER A 280 22.29 -5.83 21.90
C SER A 280 23.65 -5.11 21.84
N ASP A 281 24.36 -5.03 22.97
CA ASP A 281 25.64 -4.31 23.07
C ASP A 281 26.71 -4.87 22.12
N ASP A 282 26.63 -6.16 21.80
CA ASP A 282 27.52 -6.86 20.88
C ASP A 282 27.10 -6.76 19.40
N LEU A 283 25.99 -6.05 19.11
CA LEU A 283 25.38 -5.91 17.78
C LEU A 283 24.97 -7.24 17.12
N SER A 284 24.90 -8.34 17.87
CA SER A 284 24.55 -9.66 17.34
C SER A 284 23.04 -9.85 17.17
N THR A 285 22.24 -9.06 17.88
CA THR A 285 20.79 -9.24 17.98
C THR A 285 20.06 -7.91 17.84
N VAL A 286 18.99 -7.91 17.05
CA VAL A 286 18.07 -6.78 16.90
C VAL A 286 16.69 -7.19 17.38
N THR A 287 16.11 -6.38 18.27
CA THR A 287 14.72 -6.52 18.71
C THR A 287 13.88 -5.41 18.10
N TYR A 288 12.88 -5.80 17.31
CA TYR A 288 11.85 -4.90 16.83
C TYR A 288 10.53 -5.19 17.55
N LYS A 289 10.08 -4.24 18.38
CA LYS A 289 8.94 -4.42 19.29
C LYS A 289 9.13 -5.64 20.21
N GLN A 290 8.43 -6.74 19.94
CA GLN A 290 8.48 -7.99 20.70
C GLN A 290 9.24 -9.10 19.95
N ALA A 291 9.65 -8.85 18.70
CA ALA A 291 10.34 -9.83 17.88
C ALA A 291 11.85 -9.62 17.95
N THR A 292 12.58 -10.68 18.30
CA THR A 292 14.04 -10.66 18.43
C THR A 292 14.66 -11.56 17.36
N LEU A 293 15.64 -11.03 16.62
CA LEU A 293 16.34 -11.73 15.55
C LEU A 293 17.85 -11.60 15.74
N SER A 294 18.58 -12.72 15.67
CA SER A 294 20.04 -12.70 15.63
C SER A 294 20.56 -12.56 14.20
N MET A 295 21.69 -11.90 14.05
CA MET A 295 22.37 -11.73 12.76
C MET A 295 22.85 -13.05 12.17
N GLU A 296 23.26 -14.00 13.01
CA GLU A 296 23.59 -15.36 12.59
C GLU A 296 22.40 -16.06 11.92
N ARG A 297 21.20 -15.96 12.52
CA ARG A 297 19.97 -16.54 11.97
C ARG A 297 19.57 -15.85 10.66
N LEU A 298 19.72 -14.53 10.58
CA LEU A 298 19.42 -13.77 9.36
C LEU A 298 20.37 -14.17 8.22
N GLN A 299 21.67 -14.24 8.48
CA GLN A 299 22.66 -14.68 7.50
C GLN A 299 22.40 -16.12 7.06
N SER A 300 22.17 -17.03 8.00
CA SER A 300 21.86 -18.43 7.71
C SER A 300 20.58 -18.59 6.90
N PHE A 301 19.56 -17.78 7.18
CA PHE A 301 18.33 -17.74 6.41
C PHE A 301 18.59 -17.29 4.96
N VAL A 302 19.27 -16.15 4.76
CA VAL A 302 19.58 -15.64 3.41
C VAL A 302 20.44 -16.63 2.62
N SER A 303 21.51 -17.16 3.21
CA SER A 303 22.34 -18.18 2.57
C SER A 303 21.57 -19.47 2.27
N GLY A 304 20.62 -19.84 3.13
CA GLY A 304 19.70 -20.96 2.90
C GLY A 304 18.80 -20.72 1.69
N GLN A 305 18.22 -19.52 1.57
CA GLN A 305 17.41 -19.15 0.41
C GLN A 305 18.22 -19.15 -0.89
N VAL A 306 19.47 -18.66 -0.87
CA VAL A 306 20.37 -18.72 -2.04
C VAL A 306 20.60 -20.16 -2.50
N ARG A 307 20.90 -21.09 -1.58
CA ARG A 307 21.09 -22.52 -1.91
C ARG A 307 19.84 -23.15 -2.50
N LEU A 308 18.66 -22.81 -1.99
CA LEU A 308 17.39 -23.32 -2.53
C LEU A 308 17.16 -22.83 -3.96
N VAL A 309 17.36 -21.53 -4.24
CA VAL A 309 17.19 -20.98 -5.61
C VAL A 309 18.23 -21.56 -6.58
N GLN A 310 19.45 -21.82 -6.13
CA GLN A 310 20.47 -22.49 -6.95
C GLN A 310 20.05 -23.91 -7.33
N GLN A 311 19.46 -24.66 -6.39
CA GLN A 311 18.92 -25.99 -6.68
C GLN A 311 17.73 -25.90 -7.64
N GLU A 312 16.82 -24.95 -7.45
CA GLU A 312 15.68 -24.76 -8.35
C GLU A 312 16.11 -24.34 -9.76
N LEU A 313 17.13 -23.49 -9.87
CA LEU A 313 17.73 -23.18 -11.16
C LEU A 313 18.26 -24.45 -11.83
N ARG A 314 18.95 -25.32 -11.07
CA ARG A 314 19.44 -26.59 -11.60
C ARG A 314 18.30 -27.48 -12.12
N ASP A 315 17.18 -27.51 -11.41
CA ASP A 315 15.98 -28.24 -11.83
C ASP A 315 15.34 -27.62 -13.08
N LEU A 316 15.33 -26.29 -13.20
CA LEU A 316 14.87 -25.57 -14.40
C LEU A 316 15.80 -25.77 -15.60
N LEU A 317 17.10 -25.92 -15.35
CA LEU A 317 18.09 -26.27 -16.37
C LEU A 317 18.06 -27.74 -16.77
N LEU A 318 17.13 -28.54 -16.20
CA LEU A 318 16.94 -29.95 -16.50
C LEU A 318 18.23 -30.77 -16.32
N VAL A 319 18.99 -30.47 -15.25
CA VAL A 319 20.22 -31.19 -14.92
C VAL A 319 19.88 -32.34 -13.98
N HIS A 320 20.16 -33.57 -14.40
CA HIS A 320 19.95 -34.77 -13.61
C HIS A 320 20.81 -34.75 -12.34
N PRO A 321 20.35 -35.31 -11.19
CA PRO A 321 21.12 -35.32 -9.95
C PRO A 321 22.55 -35.84 -10.07
N GLU A 322 22.77 -36.82 -10.95
CA GLU A 322 24.07 -37.46 -11.20
C GLU A 322 24.97 -36.68 -12.18
N GLU A 323 24.42 -35.72 -12.92
CA GLU A 323 25.20 -34.90 -13.85
C GLU A 323 25.99 -33.82 -13.09
N ASN A 324 27.25 -33.66 -13.49
CA ASN A 324 28.10 -32.59 -13.00
C ASN A 324 27.64 -31.25 -13.62
N HIS A 325 27.16 -30.34 -12.76
CA HIS A 325 26.66 -29.02 -13.19
C HIS A 325 27.68 -28.26 -14.05
N VAL A 326 28.98 -28.32 -13.72
CA VAL A 326 30.03 -27.55 -14.40
C VAL A 326 30.30 -28.06 -15.82
N GLU A 327 30.10 -29.35 -16.05
CA GLU A 327 30.30 -29.96 -17.38
C GLU A 327 29.10 -29.74 -18.30
N VAL A 328 27.93 -29.60 -17.69
CA VAL A 328 26.65 -29.56 -18.40
C VAL A 328 26.18 -28.13 -18.68
N VAL A 329 26.20 -27.27 -17.66
CA VAL A 329 25.63 -25.93 -17.74
C VAL A 329 26.68 -24.96 -18.30
N PRO A 330 26.36 -24.21 -19.36
CA PRO A 330 27.25 -23.18 -19.88
C PRO A 330 27.67 -22.19 -18.80
N THR A 331 28.94 -21.81 -18.79
CA THR A 331 29.48 -20.86 -17.83
C THR A 331 29.67 -19.50 -18.47
N PHE A 332 29.45 -18.45 -17.69
CA PHE A 332 29.77 -17.07 -18.07
C PHE A 332 30.49 -16.38 -16.91
N HIS A 333 31.20 -15.32 -17.23
CA HIS A 333 31.92 -14.50 -16.27
C HIS A 333 31.17 -13.19 -16.07
N LEU A 334 30.42 -13.10 -14.97
CA LEU A 334 29.61 -11.93 -14.64
C LEU A 334 30.40 -10.61 -14.76
N HIS A 335 31.67 -10.60 -14.31
CA HIS A 335 32.56 -9.42 -14.34
C HIS A 335 32.94 -8.92 -15.74
N ARG A 336 32.76 -9.74 -16.79
CA ARG A 336 33.05 -9.36 -18.18
C ARG A 336 31.83 -8.81 -18.92
N LEU A 337 30.64 -9.05 -18.37
CA LEU A 337 29.41 -8.59 -18.99
C LEU A 337 29.33 -7.06 -19.00
N GLN A 338 28.93 -6.53 -20.15
CA GLN A 338 28.73 -5.11 -20.39
C GLN A 338 27.29 -4.84 -20.78
N ASP A 339 26.88 -3.58 -20.65
CA ASP A 339 25.57 -3.15 -21.09
C ASP A 339 25.65 -1.71 -21.62
N ASP A 340 24.88 -1.41 -22.65
CA ASP A 340 24.66 -0.05 -23.14
C ASP A 340 23.35 0.48 -22.56
N HIS A 341 23.46 1.27 -21.49
CA HIS A 341 22.31 1.85 -20.79
C HIS A 341 21.58 2.89 -21.63
N SER A 342 22.22 3.45 -22.66
CA SER A 342 21.63 4.44 -23.56
C SER A 342 20.82 3.82 -24.70
N ASN A 343 21.02 2.53 -24.98
CA ASN A 343 20.32 1.86 -26.04
C ASN A 343 18.84 1.68 -25.67
N GLY A 344 17.97 2.35 -26.45
CA GLY A 344 16.52 2.33 -26.35
C GLY A 344 15.83 1.41 -27.37
N GLN A 345 16.58 0.60 -28.13
CA GLN A 345 16.01 -0.32 -29.13
C GLN A 345 15.01 -1.26 -28.47
N ASN A 346 13.85 -1.46 -29.13
CA ASN A 346 12.83 -2.38 -28.65
C ASN A 346 13.39 -3.81 -28.54
N GLY A 347 13.13 -4.46 -27.39
CA GLY A 347 13.65 -5.78 -27.07
C GLY A 347 15.07 -5.78 -26.51
N TRP A 348 15.77 -4.63 -26.47
CA TRP A 348 17.16 -4.56 -26.02
C TRP A 348 17.34 -4.86 -24.53
N ASN A 349 18.32 -5.69 -24.22
CA ASN A 349 18.92 -5.98 -22.92
C ASN A 349 20.40 -6.38 -23.12
N PHE A 350 21.12 -6.60 -22.03
CA PHE A 350 22.57 -6.92 -22.07
C PHE A 350 22.90 -8.24 -22.79
N LEU A 351 21.97 -9.17 -22.96
CA LEU A 351 22.23 -10.42 -23.70
C LEU A 351 22.45 -10.17 -25.19
N GLN A 352 21.89 -9.09 -25.74
CA GLN A 352 22.07 -8.72 -27.15
C GLN A 352 23.26 -7.78 -27.37
N ASP A 353 23.99 -7.42 -26.33
CA ASP A 353 25.19 -6.57 -26.47
C ASP A 353 26.30 -7.35 -27.19
N PRO A 354 26.81 -6.87 -28.34
CA PRO A 354 27.85 -7.56 -29.10
C PRO A 354 29.13 -7.81 -28.30
N ARG A 355 29.38 -7.04 -27.23
CA ARG A 355 30.55 -7.22 -26.35
C ARG A 355 30.42 -8.46 -25.47
N ASN A 356 29.21 -8.99 -25.28
CA ASN A 356 28.93 -10.16 -24.47
C ASN A 356 28.85 -11.45 -25.31
N THR A 357 29.00 -11.39 -26.64
CA THR A 357 28.89 -12.56 -27.51
C THR A 357 29.83 -13.70 -27.09
N ALA A 358 31.05 -13.41 -26.65
CA ALA A 358 31.98 -14.45 -26.21
C ALA A 358 31.50 -15.22 -24.95
N GLU A 359 30.66 -14.62 -24.12
CA GLU A 359 30.13 -15.24 -22.90
C GLU A 359 28.81 -16.01 -23.17
N PHE A 360 28.04 -15.61 -24.19
CA PHE A 360 26.71 -16.17 -24.46
C PHE A 360 26.59 -17.01 -25.74
N ASN A 361 27.64 -17.07 -26.57
CA ASN A 361 27.61 -17.82 -27.81
C ASN A 361 27.64 -19.34 -27.54
N LEU A 362 26.53 -20.01 -27.81
CA LEU A 362 26.39 -21.46 -27.69
C LEU A 362 26.27 -22.12 -29.08
N PRO A 363 26.78 -23.35 -29.26
CA PRO A 363 26.50 -24.14 -30.46
C PRO A 363 24.98 -24.28 -30.67
N GLY A 364 24.47 -23.81 -31.81
CA GLY A 364 23.03 -23.82 -32.11
C GLY A 364 22.23 -22.62 -31.59
N GLY A 365 22.89 -21.63 -30.97
CA GLY A 365 22.26 -20.41 -30.44
C GLY A 365 21.82 -20.54 -28.98
N SER A 366 21.82 -19.41 -28.26
CA SER A 366 21.43 -19.34 -26.83
C SER A 366 20.00 -19.83 -26.60
N ASP A 367 19.09 -19.42 -27.47
CA ASP A 367 17.65 -19.60 -27.30
C ASP A 367 17.21 -21.06 -27.50
N SER A 368 18.12 -21.90 -28.03
CA SER A 368 17.86 -23.32 -28.30
C SER A 368 18.56 -24.26 -27.33
N TRP A 369 19.32 -23.76 -26.33
CA TRP A 369 20.11 -24.64 -25.47
C TRP A 369 19.25 -25.62 -24.66
N LEU A 370 18.23 -25.13 -23.95
CA LEU A 370 17.30 -26.00 -23.19
C LEU A 370 16.52 -26.93 -24.13
N MET A 371 16.14 -26.44 -25.31
CA MET A 371 15.47 -27.26 -26.33
C MET A 371 16.34 -28.41 -26.80
N ASN A 372 17.58 -28.13 -27.20
CA ASN A 372 18.56 -29.14 -27.62
C ASN A 372 18.81 -30.14 -26.49
N ARG A 373 18.91 -29.67 -25.25
CA ARG A 373 19.04 -30.53 -24.08
C ARG A 373 17.87 -31.51 -23.96
N VAL A 374 16.62 -31.05 -24.12
CA VAL A 374 15.45 -31.93 -24.14
C VAL A 374 15.53 -32.93 -25.29
N LEU A 375 15.94 -32.49 -26.47
CA LEU A 375 15.99 -33.32 -27.67
C LEU A 375 17.17 -34.31 -27.69
N ASP A 376 18.28 -34.01 -27.04
CA ASP A 376 19.50 -34.85 -27.06
C ASP A 376 19.48 -35.93 -25.96
N ASN A 377 18.60 -35.80 -24.96
CA ASN A 377 18.50 -36.73 -23.84
C ASN A 377 17.23 -37.58 -23.93
N ASP A 378 17.39 -38.90 -24.06
CA ASP A 378 16.28 -39.86 -24.17
C ASP A 378 15.24 -39.72 -23.03
N TRP A 379 15.72 -39.61 -21.80
CA TRP A 379 14.84 -39.50 -20.62
C TRP A 379 14.02 -38.19 -20.60
N LEU A 380 14.61 -37.07 -21.05
CA LEU A 380 13.88 -35.79 -21.17
C LEU A 380 12.89 -35.83 -22.33
N ARG A 381 13.26 -36.44 -23.46
CA ARG A 381 12.32 -36.66 -24.57
C ARG A 381 11.12 -37.48 -24.11
N ASP A 382 11.33 -38.58 -23.41
CA ASP A 382 10.26 -39.45 -22.92
C ASP A 382 9.36 -38.74 -21.91
N GLU A 383 9.93 -37.89 -21.04
CA GLU A 383 9.20 -37.15 -20.00
C GLU A 383 8.42 -35.95 -20.54
N LEU A 384 9.01 -35.17 -21.45
CA LEU A 384 8.47 -33.87 -21.88
C LEU A 384 7.76 -33.93 -23.24
N VAL A 385 8.16 -34.85 -24.11
CA VAL A 385 7.72 -34.90 -25.51
C VAL A 385 6.94 -36.19 -25.77
N GLY A 386 5.91 -36.09 -26.60
CA GLY A 386 5.14 -37.22 -27.11
C GLY A 386 5.16 -37.24 -28.64
N LEU A 387 5.03 -38.43 -29.21
CA LEU A 387 4.85 -38.61 -30.65
C LEU A 387 3.40 -38.96 -30.94
N GLY A 388 2.72 -38.10 -31.70
CA GLY A 388 1.34 -38.33 -32.13
C GLY A 388 1.26 -39.35 -33.27
N ASN A 389 0.04 -39.83 -33.54
CA ASN A 389 -0.24 -40.83 -34.58
C ASN A 389 0.23 -40.42 -36.00
N LYS A 390 0.44 -39.13 -36.26
CA LYS A 390 0.91 -38.57 -37.53
C LYS A 390 2.41 -38.26 -37.57
N ARG A 391 3.21 -38.76 -36.62
CA ARG A 391 4.62 -38.36 -36.41
C ARG A 391 4.81 -36.87 -36.08
N GLU A 392 3.78 -36.25 -35.49
CA GLU A 392 3.86 -34.88 -34.96
C GLU A 392 4.39 -34.93 -33.53
N LEU A 393 5.41 -34.13 -33.22
CA LEU A 393 5.89 -33.95 -31.84
C LEU A 393 4.94 -33.00 -31.11
N TYR A 394 4.58 -33.36 -29.89
CA TYR A 394 3.81 -32.49 -29.01
C TYR A 394 4.38 -32.49 -27.59
N TRP A 395 4.23 -31.37 -26.89
CA TRP A 395 4.59 -31.28 -25.49
C TRP A 395 3.55 -31.95 -24.60
N ARG A 396 4.01 -32.76 -23.66
CA ARG A 396 3.15 -33.38 -22.64
C ARG A 396 2.66 -32.30 -21.69
N GLN A 397 1.37 -32.00 -21.76
CA GLN A 397 0.75 -30.88 -21.04
C GLN A 397 0.98 -30.92 -19.53
N LEU A 398 1.00 -32.11 -18.91
CA LEU A 398 1.30 -32.25 -17.49
C LEU A 398 2.73 -31.83 -17.15
N ALA A 399 3.70 -32.24 -17.96
CA ALA A 399 5.11 -31.92 -17.76
C ALA A 399 5.38 -30.42 -17.98
N VAL A 400 4.76 -29.81 -19.00
CA VAL A 400 4.81 -28.35 -19.22
C VAL A 400 4.27 -27.59 -18.02
N ARG A 401 3.09 -27.98 -17.50
CA ARG A 401 2.49 -27.33 -16.32
C ARG A 401 3.40 -27.45 -15.09
N GLN A 402 3.95 -28.64 -14.84
CA GLN A 402 4.88 -28.86 -13.74
C GLN A 402 6.14 -28.00 -13.88
N TYR A 403 6.67 -27.88 -15.10
CA TYR A 403 7.82 -27.03 -15.37
C TYR A 403 7.50 -25.55 -15.13
N LEU A 404 6.39 -25.02 -15.64
CA LEU A 404 5.96 -23.64 -15.37
C LEU A 404 5.72 -23.38 -13.88
N THR A 405 5.19 -24.35 -13.14
CA THR A 405 5.10 -24.25 -11.68
C THR A 405 6.48 -24.16 -11.00
N LYS A 406 7.49 -24.89 -11.48
CA LYS A 406 8.87 -24.74 -10.98
C LYS A 406 9.43 -23.35 -11.27
N VAL A 407 9.07 -22.76 -12.42
CA VAL A 407 9.47 -21.39 -12.78
C VAL A 407 8.87 -20.39 -11.81
N ASP A 408 7.58 -20.50 -11.49
CA ASP A 408 6.91 -19.62 -10.54
C ASP A 408 7.61 -19.67 -9.17
N TYR A 409 7.87 -20.87 -8.64
CA TYR A 409 8.60 -21.02 -7.37
C TYR A 409 10.00 -20.42 -7.41
N PHE A 410 10.75 -20.64 -8.50
CA PHE A 410 12.07 -20.04 -8.67
C PHE A 410 11.99 -18.51 -8.68
N LEU A 411 11.04 -17.93 -9.43
CA LEU A 411 10.86 -16.48 -9.52
C LEU A 411 10.41 -15.87 -8.20
N GLU A 412 9.49 -16.50 -7.47
CA GLU A 412 9.06 -16.04 -6.14
C GLU A 412 10.23 -15.93 -5.17
N ARG A 413 11.11 -16.93 -5.16
CA ARG A 413 12.26 -16.94 -4.25
C ARG A 413 13.43 -16.10 -4.74
N LEU A 414 13.61 -15.96 -6.06
CA LEU A 414 14.51 -14.96 -6.63
C LEU A 414 14.05 -13.55 -6.26
N LEU A 415 12.74 -13.27 -6.30
CA LEU A 415 12.15 -12.00 -5.89
C LEU A 415 12.41 -11.70 -4.41
N LEU A 416 12.29 -12.71 -3.54
CA LEU A 416 12.65 -12.62 -2.13
C LEU A 416 14.13 -12.25 -1.95
N LEU A 417 15.04 -12.93 -2.67
CA LEU A 417 16.48 -12.64 -2.60
C LEU A 417 16.80 -11.23 -3.11
N VAL A 418 16.21 -10.79 -4.22
CA VAL A 418 16.32 -9.42 -4.72
C VAL A 418 15.86 -8.42 -3.65
N HIS A 419 14.73 -8.70 -2.98
CA HIS A 419 14.21 -7.82 -1.93
C HIS A 419 15.14 -7.71 -0.72
N LEU A 420 15.70 -8.82 -0.27
CA LEU A 420 16.52 -8.88 0.95
C LEU A 420 17.97 -8.45 0.75
N THR A 421 18.52 -8.63 -0.45
CA THR A 421 19.97 -8.49 -0.68
C THR A 421 20.35 -7.26 -1.51
N SER A 422 19.38 -6.54 -2.09
CA SER A 422 19.65 -5.38 -2.96
C SER A 422 19.94 -4.07 -2.22
N GLY A 423 20.23 -4.14 -0.91
CA GLY A 423 20.39 -2.98 -0.02
C GLY A 423 19.03 -2.52 0.52
N GLN A 424 18.61 -1.29 0.21
CA GLN A 424 17.31 -0.80 0.66
C GLN A 424 16.18 -1.48 -0.13
N PRO A 425 15.24 -2.19 0.51
CA PRO A 425 14.21 -2.94 -0.20
C PRO A 425 13.34 -2.03 -1.08
N ALA A 426 13.08 -2.48 -2.30
CA ALA A 426 12.08 -1.88 -3.18
C ALA A 426 10.66 -2.12 -2.64
N ARG A 427 9.73 -1.21 -2.93
CA ARG A 427 8.30 -1.47 -2.65
C ARG A 427 7.79 -2.58 -3.54
N GLY A 428 6.73 -3.27 -3.09
CA GLY A 428 6.09 -4.32 -3.89
C GLY A 428 5.80 -3.89 -5.33
N THR A 429 5.18 -2.72 -5.53
CA THR A 429 4.88 -2.18 -6.86
C THR A 429 6.12 -1.83 -7.69
N GLU A 430 7.22 -1.41 -7.07
CA GLU A 430 8.50 -1.15 -7.74
C GLU A 430 9.19 -2.47 -8.14
N LEU A 431 9.05 -3.50 -7.30
CA LEU A 431 9.72 -4.78 -7.46
C LEU A 431 9.05 -5.66 -8.53
N VAL A 432 7.72 -5.72 -8.56
CA VAL A 432 6.96 -6.52 -9.53
C VAL A 432 6.83 -5.86 -10.91
N SER A 433 7.31 -4.61 -11.06
CA SER A 433 7.33 -3.88 -12.32
C SER A 433 8.71 -3.81 -12.97
N LEU A 434 9.69 -4.58 -12.47
CA LEU A 434 11.03 -4.65 -13.05
C LEU A 434 10.95 -5.22 -14.47
N GLN A 435 11.46 -4.45 -15.44
CA GLN A 435 11.54 -4.85 -16.82
C GLN A 435 12.97 -5.29 -17.17
N HIS A 436 13.14 -6.47 -17.77
CA HIS A 436 14.44 -6.95 -18.22
C HIS A 436 14.83 -6.44 -19.62
N SER A 437 13.84 -6.08 -20.44
CA SER A 437 14.01 -5.63 -21.82
C SER A 437 13.27 -4.33 -22.11
N ASN A 438 13.80 -3.54 -23.04
CA ASN A 438 13.16 -2.31 -23.48
C ASN A 438 11.87 -2.60 -24.24
N THR A 439 10.86 -1.74 -24.09
CA THR A 439 9.56 -1.89 -24.77
C THR A 439 9.29 -0.76 -25.75
N ARG A 440 8.43 -1.00 -26.74
CA ARG A 440 7.98 0.02 -27.73
C ARG A 440 7.33 1.24 -27.10
N GLN A 441 6.83 1.13 -25.87
CA GLN A 441 6.11 2.19 -25.17
C GLN A 441 7.05 3.24 -24.53
N GLY A 442 8.33 3.24 -24.87
CA GLY A 442 9.30 4.21 -24.36
C GLY A 442 9.75 3.95 -22.91
N HIS A 443 9.31 2.84 -22.30
CA HIS A 443 9.84 2.39 -21.03
C HIS A 443 11.19 1.72 -21.28
N HIS A 444 12.26 2.37 -20.80
CA HIS A 444 13.56 1.73 -20.65
C HIS A 444 13.43 0.56 -19.68
N ARG A 445 14.18 -0.51 -19.95
CA ARG A 445 14.33 -1.63 -19.00
C ARG A 445 14.76 -1.12 -17.62
N SER A 446 14.45 -1.89 -16.60
CA SER A 446 14.82 -1.62 -15.20
C SER A 446 16.07 -2.39 -14.78
N ILE A 447 16.48 -3.41 -15.52
CA ILE A 447 17.62 -4.29 -15.18
C ILE A 447 18.79 -3.97 -16.09
N PHE A 448 19.94 -3.68 -15.49
CA PHE A 448 21.17 -3.28 -16.18
C PHE A 448 22.37 -4.01 -15.60
N ILE A 449 23.46 -4.10 -16.37
CA ILE A 449 24.76 -4.53 -15.86
C ILE A 449 25.69 -3.33 -15.71
N LYS A 450 26.37 -3.24 -14.57
CA LYS A 450 27.44 -2.27 -14.35
C LYS A 450 28.54 -2.88 -13.50
N ASN A 451 29.78 -2.84 -14.00
CA ASN A 451 30.97 -3.38 -13.33
C ASN A 451 30.80 -4.84 -12.86
N GLY A 452 30.13 -5.67 -13.66
CA GLY A 452 29.92 -7.06 -13.31
C GLY A 452 28.90 -7.32 -12.20
N LEU A 453 27.99 -6.38 -11.95
CA LEU A 453 26.88 -6.54 -11.03
C LEU A 453 25.58 -6.20 -11.74
N ILE A 454 24.51 -6.91 -11.40
CA ILE A 454 23.17 -6.51 -11.83
C ILE A 454 22.70 -5.34 -10.97
N GLY A 455 22.31 -4.26 -11.64
CA GLY A 455 21.62 -3.12 -11.06
C GLY A 455 20.15 -3.10 -11.45
N THR A 456 19.26 -2.91 -10.49
CA THR A 456 17.86 -2.57 -10.74
C THR A 456 17.62 -1.08 -10.55
N VAL A 457 16.91 -0.48 -11.50
CA VAL A 457 16.62 0.96 -11.56
C VAL A 457 15.11 1.12 -11.55
N THR A 458 14.58 1.60 -10.42
CA THR A 458 13.15 1.86 -10.27
C THR A 458 12.89 3.35 -10.12
N SER A 459 11.82 3.83 -10.74
CA SER A 459 11.32 5.19 -10.54
C SER A 459 10.31 5.19 -9.40
N TYR A 460 10.67 5.88 -8.33
CA TYR A 460 9.81 6.04 -7.17
C TYR A 460 8.77 7.15 -7.41
N HIS A 461 7.49 6.79 -7.29
CA HIS A 461 6.35 7.65 -7.63
C HIS A 461 5.61 8.26 -6.41
N LYS A 462 6.00 7.97 -5.15
CA LYS A 462 5.26 8.53 -4.00
C LYS A 462 5.44 10.04 -3.93
N GLY A 463 4.34 10.75 -4.10
CA GLY A 463 4.33 12.20 -4.17
C GLY A 463 4.57 12.75 -5.57
N TYR A 464 4.62 11.91 -6.62
CA TYR A 464 4.66 12.38 -8.01
C TYR A 464 3.47 13.30 -8.31
N ASN A 465 2.25 12.89 -7.94
CA ASN A 465 1.04 13.71 -8.11
C ASN A 465 1.06 15.05 -7.33
N VAL A 466 2.03 15.24 -6.43
CA VAL A 466 2.19 16.45 -5.61
C VAL A 466 3.43 17.26 -6.02
N THR A 467 4.50 16.61 -6.52
CA THR A 467 5.81 17.22 -6.78
C THR A 467 6.21 17.24 -8.25
N GLY A 468 5.51 16.48 -9.11
CA GLY A 468 5.82 16.34 -10.54
C GLY A 468 7.14 15.62 -10.85
N SER A 469 7.89 15.16 -9.83
CA SER A 469 9.22 14.55 -10.01
C SER A 469 9.25 13.11 -9.52
N THR A 470 9.81 12.21 -10.31
CA THR A 470 10.14 10.83 -9.90
C THR A 470 11.57 10.78 -9.37
N LYS A 471 11.80 10.03 -8.29
CA LYS A 471 13.17 9.76 -7.81
C LYS A 471 13.64 8.44 -8.39
N ILE A 472 14.77 8.46 -9.09
CA ILE A 472 15.40 7.24 -9.61
C ILE A 472 16.22 6.62 -8.48
N ILE A 473 16.01 5.33 -8.23
CA ILE A 473 16.73 4.58 -7.20
C ILE A 473 17.44 3.40 -7.85
N HIS A 474 18.76 3.37 -7.71
CA HIS A 474 19.61 2.25 -8.13
C HIS A 474 19.81 1.29 -6.96
N ARG A 475 19.67 -0.01 -7.21
CA ARG A 475 19.97 -1.07 -6.25
C ARG A 475 20.81 -2.14 -6.92
N TYR A 476 21.80 -2.68 -6.22
CA TYR A 476 22.71 -3.66 -6.79
C TYR A 476 22.51 -5.01 -6.10
N LEU A 477 22.47 -6.06 -6.90
CA LEU A 477 22.38 -7.43 -6.41
C LEU A 477 23.77 -7.95 -6.05
N PRO A 478 23.89 -8.80 -5.01
CA PRO A 478 25.12 -9.54 -4.79
C PRO A 478 25.38 -10.48 -5.98
N ARG A 479 26.61 -10.98 -6.08
CA ARG A 479 27.06 -11.78 -7.21
C ARG A 479 26.21 -13.04 -7.40
N GLU A 480 25.94 -13.76 -6.33
CA GLU A 480 25.22 -15.02 -6.33
C GLU A 480 23.80 -14.85 -6.89
N VAL A 481 23.13 -13.76 -6.53
CA VAL A 481 21.78 -13.44 -7.01
C VAL A 481 21.81 -12.89 -8.44
N SER A 482 22.85 -12.13 -8.79
CA SER A 482 23.07 -11.65 -10.16
C SER A 482 23.24 -12.81 -11.13
N GLU A 483 24.02 -13.82 -10.77
CA GLU A 483 24.26 -15.00 -11.60
C GLU A 483 22.97 -15.77 -11.85
N LEU A 484 22.16 -15.99 -10.82
CA LEU A 484 20.84 -16.64 -10.92
C LEU A 484 19.91 -15.93 -11.91
N LEU A 485 19.85 -14.60 -11.84
CA LEU A 485 19.03 -13.79 -12.73
C LEU A 485 19.55 -13.82 -14.19
N VAL A 486 20.87 -13.79 -14.39
CA VAL A 486 21.45 -13.89 -15.74
C VAL A 486 21.13 -15.26 -16.35
N TYR A 487 21.29 -16.36 -15.61
CA TYR A 487 20.91 -17.69 -16.08
C TYR A 487 19.44 -17.80 -16.43
N TYR A 488 18.56 -17.21 -15.60
CA TYR A 488 17.15 -17.16 -15.89
C TYR A 488 16.87 -16.45 -17.22
N LEU A 489 17.41 -15.24 -17.41
CA LEU A 489 17.19 -14.46 -18.64
C LEU A 489 17.81 -15.13 -19.88
N TRP A 490 18.95 -15.81 -19.71
CA TRP A 490 19.73 -16.37 -20.81
C TRP A 490 19.24 -17.75 -21.28
N LEU A 491 18.95 -18.68 -20.36
CA LEU A 491 18.69 -20.07 -20.71
C LEU A 491 17.25 -20.48 -20.47
N VAL A 492 16.62 -19.95 -19.42
CA VAL A 492 15.31 -20.39 -18.94
C VAL A 492 14.19 -19.62 -19.62
N LEU A 493 14.25 -18.29 -19.64
CA LEU A 493 13.25 -17.41 -20.25
C LEU A 493 13.00 -17.68 -21.75
N PRO A 494 13.99 -17.92 -22.62
CA PRO A 494 13.72 -18.18 -24.04
C PRO A 494 13.13 -19.57 -24.33
N PHE A 495 13.09 -20.48 -23.34
CA PHE A 495 12.66 -21.86 -23.57
C PHE A 495 11.14 -22.04 -23.72
N TRP A 496 10.31 -21.11 -23.24
CA TRP A 496 8.85 -21.23 -23.32
C TRP A 496 8.14 -20.05 -23.97
#